data_AF-A0A9E4PMY2-F1
#
_entry.id   AF-A0A9E4PMY2-F1
#
_cell.length_a   1.000
_cell.length_b   1.000
_cell.length_c   1.000
_cell.angle_alpha   90.00
_cell.angle_beta   90.00
_cell.angle_gamma   90.00
#
_symmetry.space_group_name_H-M   'P 1'
#
loop_
_entity.id
_entity.type
_entity.pdbx_description
1 polymer ?
#
loop_
_entity_poly.entity_id
_entity_poly.type
_entity_poly.pdbx_seq_one_letter_code
_entity_poly.pdbx_strand_id
1 'polypeptide(L)'
;IYDGQLLVGARVSMGEPRLNPEDLPVELDPAMGYRKGPVLSYPFQVDGLDLPLTFVSMGNPHAVTFLDRPVAEFPLHIIGPRVERHPMFPRRVNFEVVNLGEPGQLKARVWERGSGETLACGTGACAIAVAARLQGLTQDSVDITLPGGTLTIDWDGEGEVYLEGPAEEVFSGEWQYRNSP
;
A
#
# COMPACT_ATOMS: atom_id res chain seq x y z
N ILE A 1 -1.26 20.07 10.39
CA ILE A 1 -2.47 20.21 11.23
C ILE A 1 -1.99 20.49 12.64
N TYR A 2 -2.46 21.57 13.26
CA TYR A 2 -1.97 22.02 14.57
C TYR A 2 -3.12 22.05 15.59
N ASP A 3 -2.82 21.66 16.82
CA ASP A 3 -3.62 21.97 18.00
C ASP A 3 -2.82 22.93 18.89
N GLY A 4 -3.22 24.20 18.88
CA GLY A 4 -2.41 25.29 19.45
C GLY A 4 -1.06 25.41 18.75
N GLN A 5 0.03 25.11 19.48
CA GLN A 5 1.41 25.12 18.96
C GLN A 5 1.92 23.73 18.58
N LEU A 6 1.16 22.67 18.90
CA LEU A 6 1.57 21.29 18.68
C LEU A 6 1.17 20.84 17.27
N LEU A 7 2.11 20.28 16.52
CA LEU A 7 1.80 19.59 15.27
C LEU A 7 1.13 18.25 15.61
N VAL A 8 -0.13 18.07 15.22
CA VAL A 8 -0.92 16.86 15.52
C VAL A 8 -1.16 15.97 14.29
N GLY A 9 -0.78 16.45 13.10
CA GLY A 9 -0.92 15.69 11.87
C GLY A 9 -0.34 16.42 10.67
N ALA A 10 -0.14 15.69 9.57
CA ALA A 10 0.38 16.22 8.33
C ALA A 10 -0.40 15.66 7.15
N ARG A 11 -0.54 16.49 6.12
CA ARG A 11 -1.01 16.09 4.80
C ARG A 11 0.13 16.26 3.81
N VAL A 12 0.42 15.21 3.06
CA VAL A 12 1.56 15.14 2.14
C VAL A 12 1.08 14.71 0.77
N SER A 13 1.59 15.36 -0.28
CA SER A 13 1.46 14.84 -1.64
C SER A 13 2.44 13.69 -1.82
N MET A 14 1.91 12.53 -2.19
CA MET A 14 2.66 11.28 -2.37
C MET A 14 3.04 11.06 -3.84
N GLY A 15 2.68 12.00 -4.72
CA GLY A 15 2.88 11.92 -6.16
C GLY A 15 1.82 11.10 -6.89
N GLU A 16 1.96 11.01 -8.21
CA GLU A 16 1.04 10.29 -9.09
C GLU A 16 1.32 8.78 -9.09
N PRO A 17 0.28 7.92 -9.07
CA PRO A 17 0.45 6.49 -9.16
C PRO A 17 0.84 6.07 -10.58
N ARG A 18 1.77 5.12 -10.69
CA ARG A 18 2.08 4.47 -11.97
C ARG A 18 1.33 3.16 -12.08
N LEU A 19 0.58 3.01 -13.16
CA LEU A 19 -0.41 1.95 -13.33
C LEU A 19 -0.17 1.06 -14.54
N ASN A 20 0.59 1.54 -15.54
CA ASN A 20 0.83 0.75 -16.75
C ASN A 20 1.78 -0.43 -16.46
N PRO A 21 1.62 -1.57 -17.15
CA PRO A 21 2.50 -2.73 -16.99
C PRO A 21 3.98 -2.40 -17.16
N GLU A 22 4.32 -1.49 -18.07
CA GLU A 22 5.71 -1.09 -18.36
C GLU A 22 6.37 -0.29 -17.24
N ASP A 23 5.58 0.37 -16.40
CA ASP A 23 6.05 1.14 -15.25
C ASP A 23 6.22 0.29 -13.99
N LEU A 24 5.74 -0.96 -14.03
CA LEU A 24 5.72 -1.89 -12.92
C LEU A 24 6.86 -2.92 -13.09
N PRO A 25 7.67 -3.19 -12.07
CA PRO A 25 8.68 -4.24 -12.12
C PRO A 25 8.05 -5.62 -11.91
N VAL A 26 7.14 -6.00 -12.82
CA VAL A 26 6.34 -7.23 -12.80
C VAL A 26 6.37 -7.94 -14.16
N GLU A 27 6.51 -9.27 -14.15
CA GLU A 27 6.51 -10.11 -15.34
C GLU A 27 5.12 -10.73 -15.55
N LEU A 28 4.28 -10.06 -16.34
CA LEU A 28 2.91 -10.53 -16.63
C LEU A 28 2.89 -11.57 -17.75
N ASP A 29 1.95 -12.51 -17.68
CA ASP A 29 1.67 -13.43 -18.79
C ASP A 29 1.08 -12.64 -19.99
N PRO A 30 1.74 -12.62 -21.16
CA PRO A 30 1.24 -11.93 -22.34
C PRO A 30 -0.13 -12.43 -22.83
N ALA A 31 -0.50 -13.68 -22.52
CA ALA A 31 -1.78 -14.27 -22.87
C ALA A 31 -2.95 -13.61 -22.12
N MET A 32 -2.70 -12.99 -20.97
CA MET A 32 -3.71 -12.33 -20.15
C MET A 32 -4.12 -10.94 -20.67
N GLY A 33 -3.43 -10.41 -21.69
CA GLY A 33 -3.87 -9.21 -22.40
C GLY A 33 -3.62 -7.87 -21.69
N TYR A 34 -2.95 -7.85 -20.54
CA TYR A 34 -2.54 -6.63 -19.85
C TYR A 34 -1.40 -5.92 -20.60
N ARG A 35 -1.75 -5.15 -21.65
CA ARG A 35 -0.79 -4.43 -22.52
C ARG A 35 -0.70 -2.94 -22.25
N LYS A 36 -1.77 -2.34 -21.71
CA LYS A 36 -1.86 -0.91 -21.40
C LYS A 36 -2.91 -0.69 -20.31
N GLY A 37 -2.74 0.34 -19.50
CA GLY A 37 -3.67 0.67 -18.42
C GLY A 37 -3.46 -0.17 -17.17
N PRO A 38 -4.29 0.04 -16.14
CA PRO A 38 -4.10 -0.58 -14.84
C PRO A 38 -4.25 -2.11 -14.89
N VAL A 39 -3.37 -2.81 -14.17
CA VAL A 39 -3.45 -4.26 -13.99
C VAL A 39 -4.29 -4.55 -12.74
N LEU A 40 -5.58 -4.78 -12.96
CA LEU A 40 -6.56 -5.03 -11.92
C LEU A 40 -6.87 -6.53 -11.82
N SER A 41 -6.93 -7.03 -10.58
CA SER A 41 -7.38 -8.40 -10.26
C SER A 41 -6.70 -9.49 -11.09
N TYR A 42 -5.39 -9.36 -11.28
CA TYR A 42 -4.55 -10.34 -11.94
C TYR A 42 -4.64 -11.69 -11.19
N PRO A 43 -5.09 -12.79 -11.84
CA PRO A 43 -5.18 -14.10 -11.21
C PRO A 43 -3.81 -14.56 -10.74
N PHE A 44 -3.68 -14.81 -9.44
CA PHE A 44 -2.42 -15.22 -8.85
C PHE A 44 -2.67 -16.28 -7.78
N GLN A 45 -1.89 -17.34 -7.84
CA GLN A 45 -1.96 -18.45 -6.90
C GLN A 45 -0.63 -18.61 -6.18
N VAL A 46 -0.70 -18.74 -4.86
CA VAL A 46 0.46 -19.03 -4.01
C VAL A 46 0.00 -19.90 -2.85
N ASP A 47 0.73 -20.97 -2.55
CA ASP A 47 0.40 -21.87 -1.44
C ASP A 47 -1.03 -22.44 -1.44
N GLY A 48 -1.60 -22.63 -2.63
CA GLY A 48 -2.98 -23.10 -2.77
C GLY A 48 -4.03 -22.05 -2.37
N LEU A 49 -3.65 -20.79 -2.21
CA LEU A 49 -4.56 -19.66 -2.09
C LEU A 49 -4.71 -18.96 -3.45
N ASP A 50 -5.95 -18.70 -3.83
CA ASP A 50 -6.30 -17.77 -4.91
C ASP A 50 -6.30 -16.35 -4.36
N LEU A 51 -5.36 -15.52 -4.82
CA LEU A 51 -5.17 -14.14 -4.37
C LEU A 51 -5.11 -13.22 -5.59
N PRO A 52 -6.24 -12.77 -6.17
CA PRO A 52 -6.20 -11.81 -7.27
C PRO A 52 -5.47 -10.54 -6.83
N LEU A 53 -4.49 -10.10 -7.63
CA LEU A 53 -3.61 -8.98 -7.33
C LEU A 53 -3.91 -7.77 -8.21
N THR A 54 -3.98 -6.60 -7.60
CA THR A 54 -3.96 -5.32 -8.30
C THR A 54 -2.60 -4.67 -8.07
N PHE A 55 -1.95 -4.25 -9.16
CA PHE A 55 -0.61 -3.67 -9.10
C PHE A 55 -0.65 -2.15 -9.19
N VAL A 56 0.06 -1.51 -8.27
CA VAL A 56 0.23 -0.05 -8.20
C VAL A 56 1.68 0.26 -7.88
N SER A 57 2.23 1.33 -8.44
CA SER A 57 3.52 1.87 -8.00
C SER A 57 3.37 3.31 -7.54
N MET A 58 3.76 3.57 -6.29
CA MET A 58 3.88 4.92 -5.71
C MET A 58 5.35 5.38 -5.71
N GLY A 59 6.13 4.94 -6.71
CA GLY A 59 7.60 5.03 -6.75
C GLY A 59 8.30 3.74 -6.31
N ASN A 60 7.59 2.87 -5.59
CA ASN A 60 7.95 1.49 -5.26
C ASN A 60 6.75 0.56 -5.58
N PRO A 61 6.98 -0.74 -5.86
CA PRO A 61 5.93 -1.63 -6.35
C PRO A 61 5.08 -2.23 -5.22
N HIS A 62 3.76 -2.23 -5.43
CA HIS A 62 2.75 -2.78 -4.52
C HIS A 62 1.86 -3.79 -5.22
N ALA A 63 1.47 -4.84 -4.49
CA ALA A 63 0.54 -5.86 -4.90
C ALA A 63 -0.57 -5.94 -3.86
N VAL A 64 -1.75 -5.45 -4.24
CA VAL A 64 -2.90 -5.35 -3.34
C VAL A 64 -3.88 -6.47 -3.62
N THR A 65 -4.35 -7.17 -2.59
CA THR A 65 -5.44 -8.13 -2.71
C THR A 65 -6.56 -7.83 -1.71
N PHE A 66 -7.80 -7.96 -2.18
CA PHE A 66 -9.00 -7.78 -1.36
C PHE A 66 -9.51 -9.15 -0.93
N LEU A 67 -9.73 -9.31 0.37
CA LEU A 67 -10.10 -10.58 0.99
C LEU A 67 -11.54 -10.55 1.51
N ASP A 68 -12.24 -11.66 1.34
CA ASP A 68 -13.55 -11.89 1.99
C ASP A 68 -13.41 -12.33 3.46
N ARG A 69 -12.23 -12.87 3.84
CA ARG A 69 -11.92 -13.28 5.22
C ARG A 69 -11.21 -12.17 5.98
N PRO A 70 -11.35 -12.08 7.31
CA PRO A 70 -10.67 -11.06 8.11
C PRO A 70 -9.15 -11.04 7.90
N VAL A 71 -8.57 -9.87 7.61
CA VAL A 71 -7.12 -9.67 7.45
C VAL A 71 -6.36 -10.05 8.72
N ALA A 72 -6.98 -9.96 9.89
CA ALA A 72 -6.42 -10.38 11.16
C ALA A 72 -6.12 -11.90 11.21
N GLU A 73 -6.89 -12.70 10.48
CA GLU A 73 -6.74 -14.17 10.41
C GLU A 73 -5.87 -14.61 9.22
N PHE A 74 -5.54 -13.68 8.32
CA PHE A 74 -4.71 -13.99 7.17
C PHE A 74 -3.27 -14.34 7.63
N PRO A 75 -2.69 -15.46 7.15
CA PRO A 75 -1.33 -15.89 7.53
C PRO A 75 -0.25 -15.08 6.79
N LEU A 76 -0.23 -13.76 7.00
CA LEU A 76 0.61 -12.83 6.24
C LEU A 76 2.10 -13.13 6.40
N HIS A 77 2.55 -13.54 7.59
CA HIS A 77 3.93 -13.94 7.83
C HIS A 77 4.39 -15.18 7.04
N ILE A 78 3.45 -16.03 6.58
CA ILE A 78 3.74 -17.21 5.74
C ILE A 78 3.69 -16.84 4.26
N ILE A 79 2.65 -16.10 3.87
CA ILE A 79 2.35 -15.80 2.47
C ILE A 79 3.14 -14.61 1.95
N GLY A 80 3.27 -13.54 2.75
CA GLY A 80 4.01 -12.33 2.46
C GLY A 80 5.40 -12.57 1.87
N PRO A 81 6.30 -13.36 2.51
CA PRO A 81 7.64 -13.61 1.96
C PRO A 81 7.63 -14.39 0.64
N ARG A 82 6.57 -15.17 0.37
CA ARG A 82 6.40 -15.94 -0.88
C ARG A 82 5.92 -15.04 -2.00
N VAL A 83 4.99 -14.13 -1.72
CA VAL A 83 4.57 -13.08 -2.67
C VAL A 83 5.74 -12.13 -2.94
N GLU A 84 6.39 -11.60 -1.91
CA GLU A 84 7.54 -10.69 -2.02
C GLU A 84 8.61 -11.21 -2.98
N ARG A 85 8.91 -12.50 -2.92
CA ARG A 85 10.00 -13.16 -3.67
C ARG A 85 9.51 -13.95 -4.88
N HIS A 86 8.23 -13.86 -5.23
CA HIS A 86 7.69 -14.63 -6.35
C HIS A 86 8.45 -14.25 -7.64
N PRO A 87 8.78 -15.20 -8.54
CA PRO A 87 9.56 -14.93 -9.75
C PRO A 87 8.99 -13.82 -10.64
N MET A 88 7.66 -13.65 -10.62
CA MET A 88 6.94 -12.55 -11.28
C MET A 88 7.40 -11.15 -10.84
N PHE A 89 8.01 -11.01 -9.66
CA PHE A 89 8.49 -9.73 -9.13
C PHE A 89 10.02 -9.70 -9.10
N PRO A 90 10.71 -9.42 -10.22
CA PRO A 90 12.18 -9.42 -10.29
C PRO A 90 12.85 -8.45 -9.31
N ARG A 91 12.15 -7.38 -8.91
CA ARG A 91 12.62 -6.39 -7.91
C ARG A 91 11.94 -6.53 -6.55
N ARG A 92 11.29 -7.68 -6.32
CA ARG A 92 10.38 -7.95 -5.20
C ARG A 92 9.23 -6.93 -5.12
N VAL A 93 8.26 -7.20 -4.25
CA VAL A 93 7.05 -6.37 -4.13
C VAL A 93 6.65 -6.18 -2.67
N ASN A 94 6.05 -5.04 -2.34
CA ASN A 94 5.26 -4.92 -1.11
C ASN A 94 3.92 -5.61 -1.33
N PHE A 95 3.39 -6.27 -0.30
CA PHE A 95 2.15 -7.02 -0.42
C PHE A 95 1.14 -6.58 0.62
N GLU A 96 -0.02 -6.15 0.15
CA GLU A 96 -1.10 -5.61 0.97
C GLU A 96 -2.31 -6.54 0.92
N VAL A 97 -2.83 -6.90 2.09
CA VAL A 97 -4.10 -7.61 2.23
C VAL A 97 -5.12 -6.67 2.84
N VAL A 98 -6.31 -6.61 2.24
CA VAL A 98 -7.32 -5.58 2.57
C VAL A 98 -8.69 -6.21 2.76
N ASN A 99 -9.41 -5.81 3.80
CA ASN A 99 -10.85 -5.97 3.87
C ASN A 99 -11.55 -4.66 3.54
N LEU A 100 -12.64 -4.76 2.78
CA LEU A 100 -13.62 -3.70 2.64
C LEU A 100 -14.48 -3.65 3.91
N GLY A 101 -14.63 -2.46 4.50
CA GLY A 101 -15.53 -2.21 5.62
C GLY A 101 -16.79 -1.47 5.17
N GLU A 102 -17.24 -0.53 6.01
CA GLU A 102 -18.25 0.45 5.60
C GLU A 102 -17.72 1.32 4.44
N PRO A 103 -18.60 1.98 3.66
CA PRO A 103 -18.17 2.85 2.57
C PRO A 103 -17.12 3.88 3.05
N GLY A 104 -15.94 3.85 2.42
CA GLY A 104 -14.82 4.73 2.76
C GLY A 104 -13.94 4.22 3.91
N GLN A 105 -14.20 3.05 4.47
CA GLN A 105 -13.41 2.46 5.57
C GLN A 105 -12.79 1.13 5.14
N LEU A 106 -11.46 1.07 5.16
CA LEU A 106 -10.69 -0.11 4.80
C LEU A 106 -9.85 -0.56 6.00
N LYS A 107 -9.65 -1.87 6.11
CA LYS A 107 -8.71 -2.44 7.10
C LYS A 107 -7.65 -3.24 6.38
N ALA A 108 -6.38 -3.01 6.71
CA ALA A 108 -5.28 -3.61 5.98
C ALA A 108 -4.13 -4.10 6.88
N ARG A 109 -3.34 -5.02 6.34
CA ARG A 109 -2.01 -5.40 6.84
C ARG A 109 -1.04 -5.41 5.67
N VAL A 110 0.23 -5.09 5.95
CA VAL A 110 1.26 -4.93 4.92
C VAL A 110 2.45 -5.82 5.23
N TRP A 111 2.90 -6.53 4.21
CA TRP A 111 4.23 -7.15 4.17
C TRP A 111 5.14 -6.28 3.31
N GLU A 112 6.05 -5.55 3.96
CA GLU A 112 6.99 -4.67 3.30
C GLU A 112 8.21 -5.43 2.78
N ARG A 113 8.56 -5.13 1.53
CA ARG A 113 9.74 -5.65 0.85
C ARG A 113 11.00 -5.39 1.67
N GLY A 114 11.68 -6.46 2.07
CA GLY A 114 12.93 -6.40 2.84
C GLY A 114 12.77 -6.16 4.35
N SER A 115 11.57 -5.79 4.82
CA SER A 115 11.31 -5.49 6.24
C SER A 115 10.45 -6.57 6.90
N GLY A 116 9.51 -7.17 6.17
CA GLY A 116 8.52 -8.09 6.71
C GLY A 116 7.21 -7.36 7.07
N GLU A 117 6.45 -7.93 7.99
CA GLU A 117 5.19 -7.31 8.43
C GLU A 117 5.46 -6.04 9.24
N THR A 118 4.91 -4.90 8.80
CA THR A 118 5.08 -3.59 9.45
C THR A 118 3.75 -3.07 10.01
N LEU A 119 3.85 -2.16 10.98
CA LEU A 119 2.67 -1.57 11.63
C LEU A 119 1.94 -0.59 10.70
N ALA A 120 2.66 0.11 9.84
CA ALA A 120 2.09 1.02 8.86
C ALA A 120 3.06 1.21 7.69
N CYS A 121 2.52 1.44 6.49
CA CYS A 121 3.28 1.75 5.28
C CYS A 121 2.55 2.86 4.51
N GLY A 122 3.12 4.07 4.43
CA GLY A 122 2.46 5.21 3.80
C GLY A 122 2.18 4.99 2.30
N THR A 123 3.19 4.56 1.54
CA THR A 123 3.01 4.24 0.12
C THR A 123 2.11 3.02 -0.11
N GLY A 124 2.12 2.05 0.81
CA GLY A 124 1.18 0.91 0.80
C GLY A 124 -0.28 1.35 1.00
N ALA A 125 -0.54 2.27 1.94
CA ALA A 125 -1.87 2.85 2.12
C ALA A 125 -2.34 3.58 0.85
N CYS A 126 -1.47 4.39 0.23
CA CYS A 126 -1.77 5.02 -1.05
C CYS A 126 -2.09 4.00 -2.15
N ALA A 127 -1.30 2.93 -2.28
CA ALA A 127 -1.53 1.86 -3.25
C ALA A 127 -2.88 1.15 -3.02
N ILE A 128 -3.27 0.92 -1.77
CA ILE A 128 -4.57 0.34 -1.40
C ILE A 128 -5.72 1.24 -1.87
N ALA A 129 -5.65 2.55 -1.58
CA ALA A 129 -6.69 3.51 -1.99
C ALA A 129 -6.84 3.56 -3.52
N VAL A 130 -5.71 3.65 -4.23
CA VAL A 130 -5.67 3.63 -5.70
C VAL A 130 -6.28 2.33 -6.25
N ALA A 131 -5.88 1.18 -5.72
CA ALA A 131 -6.38 -0.13 -6.14
C ALA A 131 -7.89 -0.30 -5.89
N ALA A 132 -8.38 0.21 -4.76
CA ALA A 132 -9.80 0.16 -4.39
C ALA A 132 -10.64 1.08 -5.29
N ARG A 133 -10.15 2.30 -5.56
CA ARG A 133 -10.82 3.28 -6.42
C ARG A 133 -10.91 2.79 -7.86
N LEU A 134 -9.82 2.27 -8.43
CA LEU A 134 -9.78 1.74 -9.80
C LEU A 134 -10.71 0.55 -10.02
N GLN A 135 -10.99 -0.22 -8.96
CA GLN A 135 -11.94 -1.33 -9.00
C GLN A 135 -13.38 -0.92 -8.65
N GLY A 136 -13.64 0.37 -8.41
CA GLY A 136 -14.95 0.88 -8.02
C GLY A 136 -15.42 0.43 -6.64
N LEU A 137 -14.49 0.01 -5.77
CA LEU A 137 -14.79 -0.48 -4.42
C LEU A 137 -14.96 0.66 -3.42
N THR A 138 -14.38 1.83 -3.72
CA THR A 138 -14.42 3.02 -2.87
C THR A 138 -14.61 4.30 -3.69
N GLN A 139 -14.92 5.39 -3.00
CA GLN A 139 -14.91 6.76 -3.53
C GLN A 139 -13.49 7.36 -3.44
N ASP A 140 -13.39 8.67 -3.69
CA ASP A 140 -12.12 9.40 -3.79
C ASP A 140 -11.36 9.51 -2.47
N SER A 141 -12.07 9.53 -1.34
CA SER A 141 -11.49 9.63 0.00
C SER A 141 -11.76 8.36 0.79
N VAL A 142 -10.72 7.78 1.39
CA VAL A 142 -10.80 6.55 2.19
C VAL A 142 -9.93 6.63 3.43
N ASP A 143 -10.45 6.11 4.53
CA ASP A 143 -9.71 5.84 5.74
C ASP A 143 -9.21 4.39 5.73
N ILE A 144 -7.91 4.21 5.95
CA ILE A 144 -7.25 2.92 5.95
C ILE A 144 -6.70 2.66 7.34
N THR A 145 -7.32 1.73 8.05
CA THR A 145 -6.90 1.29 9.38
C THR A 145 -5.82 0.21 9.24
N LEU A 146 -4.60 0.54 9.65
CA LEU A 146 -3.44 -0.34 9.78
C LEU A 146 -3.19 -0.67 11.26
N PRO A 147 -2.35 -1.67 11.59
CA PRO A 147 -2.02 -1.96 12.99
C PRO A 147 -1.45 -0.77 13.77
N GLY A 148 -0.73 0.13 13.09
CA GLY A 148 -0.09 1.32 13.67
C GLY A 148 -0.98 2.56 13.74
N GLY A 149 -2.21 2.51 13.21
CA GLY A 149 -3.13 3.64 13.18
C GLY A 149 -3.87 3.79 11.86
N THR A 150 -4.67 4.84 11.76
CA THR A 150 -5.47 5.14 10.57
C THR A 150 -4.82 6.24 9.75
N LEU A 151 -4.79 6.06 8.44
CA LEU A 151 -4.38 7.06 7.45
C LEU A 151 -5.56 7.38 6.55
N THR A 152 -5.78 8.66 6.26
CA THR A 152 -6.78 9.11 5.29
C THR A 152 -6.09 9.38 3.97
N ILE A 153 -6.58 8.75 2.91
CA ILE A 153 -6.03 8.87 1.55
C ILE A 153 -7.07 9.50 0.64
N ASP A 154 -6.69 10.57 -0.05
CA ASP A 154 -7.49 11.21 -1.08
C ASP A 154 -6.86 10.99 -2.46
N TRP A 155 -7.65 10.48 -3.40
CA TRP A 155 -7.30 10.40 -4.82
C TRP A 155 -8.56 10.33 -5.67
N ASP A 156 -8.75 11.29 -6.58
CA ASP A 156 -9.94 11.42 -7.42
C ASP A 156 -9.93 10.51 -8.68
N GLY A 157 -8.88 9.71 -8.82
CA GLY A 157 -8.64 8.86 -9.99
C GLY A 157 -7.65 9.45 -10.99
N GLU A 158 -7.22 10.70 -10.80
CA GLU A 158 -6.25 11.39 -11.64
C GLU A 158 -5.20 12.11 -10.79
N GLY A 159 -4.06 12.47 -11.38
CA GLY A 159 -3.03 13.26 -10.69
C GLY A 159 -2.48 12.64 -9.39
N GLU A 160 -2.24 13.49 -8.40
CA GLU A 160 -1.52 13.15 -7.18
C GLU A 160 -2.39 12.46 -6.11
N VAL A 161 -1.80 11.50 -5.41
CA VAL A 161 -2.39 10.92 -4.20
C VAL A 161 -1.97 11.75 -2.99
N TYR A 162 -2.93 12.11 -2.14
CA TYR A 162 -2.65 12.79 -0.87
C TYR A 162 -2.83 11.83 0.30
N LEU A 163 -1.88 11.86 1.22
CA LEU A 163 -1.92 11.11 2.47
C LEU A 163 -2.01 12.08 3.63
N GLU A 164 -2.99 11.85 4.50
CA GLU A 164 -3.12 12.51 5.80
C GLU A 164 -3.00 11.49 6.94
N GLY A 165 -2.25 11.86 7.97
CA GLY A 165 -2.04 11.00 9.13
C GLY A 165 -1.63 11.78 10.38
N PRO A 166 -1.74 11.14 11.56
CA PRO A 166 -1.37 11.76 12.82
C PRO A 166 0.14 11.98 12.92
N ALA A 167 0.54 12.98 13.69
CA ALA A 167 1.93 13.25 14.04
C ALA A 167 2.02 13.44 15.57
N GLU A 168 2.98 12.78 16.20
CA GLU A 168 3.20 12.84 17.64
C GLU A 168 4.68 13.07 17.94
N GLU A 169 4.98 14.02 18.85
CA GLU A 169 6.34 14.21 19.35
C GLU A 169 6.67 13.08 20.34
N VAL A 170 7.71 12.30 20.03
CA VAL A 170 8.16 11.21 20.90
C VAL A 170 9.12 11.72 21.97
N PHE A 171 10.09 12.57 21.59
CA PHE A 171 11.04 13.23 22.48
C PHE A 171 11.73 14.40 21.78
N SER A 172 12.39 15.26 22.56
CA SER A 172 13.30 16.30 22.07
C SER A 172 14.68 16.18 22.73
N GLY A 173 15.73 16.57 22.01
CA GLY A 173 17.11 16.49 22.50
C GLY A 173 18.13 17.12 21.55
N GLU A 174 19.37 17.25 22.00
CA GLU A 174 20.49 17.78 21.20
C GLU A 174 21.40 16.64 20.72
N TRP A 175 21.64 16.56 19.41
CA TRP A 175 22.58 15.60 18.83
C TRP A 175 23.97 16.23 18.66
N GLN A 176 24.92 15.90 19.56
CA GLN A 176 26.30 16.35 19.45
C GLN A 176 27.07 15.51 18.42
N TYR A 177 27.12 15.99 17.19
CA TYR A 177 27.93 15.38 16.15
C TYR A 177 29.41 15.80 16.30
N ARG A 178 30.31 14.85 16.59
CA ARG A 178 31.77 15.06 16.53
C ARG A 178 32.31 14.47 15.24
N ASN A 179 32.81 15.32 14.34
CA ASN A 179 33.70 14.87 13.28
C ASN A 179 35.01 14.42 13.93
N SER A 180 35.29 13.11 13.90
CA SER A 180 36.66 12.63 14.10
C SER A 180 37.50 13.01 12.88
N PRO A 181 38.72 13.55 13.08
CA PRO A 181 39.62 13.93 12.00
C PRO A 181 40.14 12.73 11.20
#